data_AF-A0A173VSF7-F1
#
_entry.id   AF-A0A173VSF7-F1
#
_cell.length_a   1.000
_cell.length_b   1.000
_cell.length_c   1.000
_cell.angle_alpha   90.00
_cell.angle_beta   90.00
_cell.angle_gamma   90.00
#
_symmetry.space_group_name_H-M   'P 1'
#
loop_
_entity.id
_entity.type
_entity.pdbx_description
1 polymer ?
#
loop_
_entity_poly.entity_id
_entity_poly.type
_entity_poly.pdbx_seq_one_letter_code
_entity_poly.pdbx_strand_id
1 'polypeptide(L)'
;MAEFLLKPNDFQKQVDSFKTTTETVTALKYTLEKDGVSLQSLDKYVECITAMNDLIAEFGQFAAMDVNSLQQIKAKWMNTDSNLATKTFAEIFTDTKMGNS
;
A
#
# COMPACT_ATOMS: atom_id res chain seq x y z
N MET A 1 -4.40 15.90 28.51
CA MET A 1 -4.54 15.91 27.03
C MET A 1 -4.58 14.46 26.61
N ALA A 2 -5.56 14.05 25.79
CA ALA A 2 -5.52 12.72 25.21
C ALA A 2 -4.31 12.65 24.27
N GLU A 3 -3.36 11.78 24.59
CA GLU A 3 -2.20 11.51 23.76
C GLU A 3 -2.66 10.57 22.65
N PHE A 4 -2.76 11.10 21.41
CA PHE A 4 -3.15 10.30 20.25
C PHE A 4 -2.21 9.08 20.14
N LEU A 5 -2.76 7.87 20.11
CA LEU A 5 -1.96 6.63 20.01
C LEU A 5 -1.29 6.51 18.64
N LEU A 6 -1.96 7.01 17.59
CA LEU A 6 -1.40 7.12 16.24
C LEU A 6 -0.75 8.48 16.06
N LYS A 7 0.50 8.52 15.58
CA LYS A 7 1.15 9.73 15.04
C LYS A 7 0.80 9.86 13.54
N PRO A 8 -0.23 10.63 13.15
CA PRO A 8 -0.79 10.53 11.79
C PRO A 8 0.18 11.03 10.71
N ASN A 9 1.05 11.97 11.08
CA ASN A 9 2.09 12.51 10.21
C ASN A 9 3.21 11.50 9.94
N ASP A 10 3.63 10.75 10.97
CA ASP A 10 4.67 9.73 10.81
C ASP A 10 4.14 8.55 9.99
N PHE A 11 2.88 8.15 10.21
CA PHE A 11 2.22 7.15 9.37
C PHE A 11 2.12 7.61 7.92
N GLN A 12 1.74 8.88 7.68
CA GLN A 12 1.66 9.41 6.32
C GLN A 12 3.02 9.38 5.61
N LYS A 13 4.11 9.75 6.30
CA LYS A 13 5.47 9.66 5.73
C LYS A 13 5.83 8.23 5.31
N GLN A 14 5.41 7.22 6.07
CA GLN A 14 5.64 5.82 5.70
C GLN A 14 4.83 5.42 4.46
N VAL A 15 3.58 5.86 4.36
CA VAL A 15 2.75 5.64 3.15
C VAL A 15 3.36 6.32 1.93
N ASP A 16 3.81 7.56 2.07
CA ASP A 16 4.42 8.32 0.97
C ASP A 16 5.76 7.69 0.54
N SER A 17 6.57 7.24 1.49
CA SER A 17 7.81 6.51 1.21
C SER A 17 7.53 5.20 0.48
N PHE A 18 6.57 4.41 0.95
CA PHE A 18 6.18 3.15 0.29
C PHE A 18 5.70 3.40 -1.14
N LYS A 19 4.85 4.41 -1.34
CA LYS A 19 4.38 4.81 -2.68
C LYS A 19 5.55 5.19 -3.58
N THR A 20 6.46 6.05 -3.12
CA THR A 20 7.61 6.48 -3.91
C THR A 20 8.52 5.29 -4.27
N THR A 21 8.79 4.39 -3.32
CA THR A 21 9.63 3.20 -3.55
C THR A 21 8.97 2.20 -4.50
N THR A 22 7.65 2.05 -4.46
CA THR A 22 6.96 1.15 -5.39
C THR A 22 6.85 1.76 -6.79
N GLU A 23 6.70 3.08 -6.90
CA GLU A 23 6.73 3.80 -8.18
C GLU A 23 8.05 3.59 -8.93
N THR A 24 9.20 3.57 -8.25
CA THR A 24 10.50 3.32 -8.91
C THR A 24 10.58 1.93 -9.54
N VAL A 25 9.98 0.92 -8.91
CA VAL A 25 9.93 -0.45 -9.45
C VAL A 25 8.97 -0.50 -10.64
N THR A 26 7.80 0.12 -10.55
CA THR A 26 6.82 0.14 -11.66
C THR A 26 7.28 0.95 -12.87
N ALA A 27 8.23 1.87 -12.69
CA ALA A 27 8.83 2.63 -13.78
C ALA A 27 9.85 1.80 -14.60
N LEU A 28 10.27 0.63 -14.10
CA LEU A 28 11.17 -0.25 -14.84
C LEU A 28 10.44 -0.83 -16.07
N LYS A 29 11.07 -0.70 -17.23
CA LYS A 29 10.59 -1.29 -18.48
C LYS A 29 11.76 -1.88 -19.24
N TYR A 30 11.73 -3.20 -19.42
CA TYR A 30 12.76 -3.91 -20.16
C TYR A 30 12.37 -4.00 -21.64
N THR A 31 13.35 -3.80 -22.52
CA THR A 31 13.19 -3.89 -23.97
C THR A 31 14.38 -4.64 -24.56
N LEU A 32 14.15 -5.35 -25.67
CA LEU A 32 15.20 -6.03 -26.43
C LEU A 32 15.04 -5.67 -27.90
N GLU A 33 16.11 -5.15 -28.48
CA GLU A 33 16.21 -4.88 -29.91
C GLU A 33 16.79 -6.13 -30.59
N LYS A 34 16.12 -6.60 -31.65
CA LYS A 34 16.46 -7.87 -32.30
C LYS A 34 17.34 -7.70 -33.54
N ASP A 35 17.59 -6.46 -34.00
CA ASP A 35 18.48 -6.07 -35.11
C ASP A 35 18.55 -7.04 -36.31
N GLY A 36 17.40 -7.60 -36.71
CA GLY A 36 17.31 -8.55 -37.82
C GLY A 36 17.90 -9.94 -37.57
N VAL A 37 18.36 -10.24 -36.35
CA VAL A 37 18.91 -11.54 -35.96
C VAL A 37 17.78 -12.49 -35.53
N SER A 38 17.53 -13.53 -36.32
CA SER A 38 16.55 -14.56 -36.00
C SER A 38 17.22 -15.77 -35.36
N LEU A 39 17.29 -15.77 -34.02
CA LEU A 39 17.75 -16.90 -33.22
C LEU A 39 16.67 -17.29 -32.20
N GLN A 40 16.40 -18.59 -32.06
CA GLN A 40 15.44 -19.12 -31.07
C GLN A 40 15.79 -18.72 -29.63
N SER A 41 17.08 -18.52 -29.33
CA SER A 41 17.51 -18.01 -28.01
C SER A 41 17.03 -16.58 -27.78
N LEU A 42 17.05 -15.71 -28.81
CA LEU A 42 16.53 -14.35 -28.71
C LEU A 42 15.02 -14.34 -28.52
N ASP A 43 14.29 -15.25 -29.18
CA ASP A 43 12.84 -15.39 -28.95
C ASP A 43 12.52 -15.71 -27.48
N LYS A 44 13.27 -16.64 -26.86
CA LYS A 44 13.12 -16.94 -25.43
C LYS A 44 13.43 -15.73 -24.54
N TYR A 45 14.42 -14.91 -24.91
CA TYR A 45 14.71 -13.68 -24.15
C TYR A 45 13.57 -12.66 -24.27
N VAL A 46 12.94 -12.53 -25.45
CA VAL A 46 11.75 -11.68 -25.62
C VAL A 46 10.62 -12.17 -24.72
N GLU A 47 10.34 -13.47 -24.68
CA GLU A 47 9.32 -14.05 -23.78
C GLU A 47 9.60 -13.73 -22.31
N CYS A 48 10.83 -13.90 -21.85
CA CYS A 48 11.24 -13.55 -20.48
C CYS A 48 11.06 -12.05 -20.18
N ILE A 49 11.39 -11.17 -21.13
CA ILE A 49 11.23 -9.72 -20.97
C ILE A 49 9.76 -9.34 -20.90
N THR A 50 8.92 -9.93 -21.75
CA THR A 50 7.46 -9.74 -21.69
C THR A 50 6.93 -10.19 -20.33
N ALA A 51 7.27 -11.40 -19.89
CA ALA A 51 6.82 -11.92 -18.59
C ALA A 51 7.29 -11.04 -17.41
N MET A 52 8.52 -10.52 -17.48
CA MET A 52 9.05 -9.60 -16.45
C MET A 52 8.28 -8.27 -16.43
N ASN A 53 8.00 -7.69 -17.60
CA ASN A 53 7.23 -6.45 -17.68
C ASN A 53 5.79 -6.65 -17.19
N ASP A 54 5.16 -7.80 -17.48
CA ASP A 54 3.83 -8.15 -16.97
C ASP A 54 3.84 -8.28 -15.45
N LEU A 55 4.87 -8.93 -14.88
CA LEU A 55 5.06 -9.06 -13.43
C LEU A 55 5.26 -7.69 -12.75
N ILE A 56 6.01 -6.78 -13.38
CA ILE A 56 6.16 -5.40 -12.87
C ILE A 56 4.82 -4.65 -12.89
N ALA A 57 4.01 -4.85 -13.92
CA ALA A 57 2.69 -4.24 -14.02
C ALA A 57 1.74 -4.77 -12.93
N GLU A 58 1.72 -6.08 -12.69
CA GLU A 58 0.91 -6.72 -11.64
C GLU A 58 1.37 -6.27 -10.25
N PHE A 59 2.68 -6.23 -10.00
CA PHE A 59 3.24 -5.66 -8.78
C PHE A 59 2.75 -4.23 -8.53
N GLY A 60 2.73 -3.39 -9.57
CA GLY A 60 2.24 -2.02 -9.47
C GLY A 60 0.76 -1.92 -9.07
N GLN A 61 -0.07 -2.83 -9.56
CA GLN A 61 -1.48 -2.90 -9.17
C GLN A 61 -1.63 -3.25 -7.68
N PHE A 62 -0.89 -4.26 -7.20
CA PHE A 62 -0.92 -4.62 -5.78
C PHE A 62 -0.37 -3.50 -4.89
N ALA A 63 0.72 -2.85 -5.28
CA ALA A 63 1.26 -1.71 -4.54
C ALA A 63 0.25 -0.56 -4.43
N ALA A 64 -0.52 -0.28 -5.49
CA ALA A 64 -1.57 0.73 -5.45
C ALA A 64 -2.73 0.34 -4.50
N MET A 65 -3.11 -0.94 -4.48
CA MET A 65 -4.09 -1.46 -3.53
C MET A 65 -3.62 -1.35 -2.08
N ASP A 66 -2.34 -1.63 -1.83
CA ASP A 66 -1.73 -1.50 -0.50
C ASP A 66 -1.71 -0.05 -0.03
N VAL A 67 -1.33 0.90 -0.88
CA VAL A 67 -1.39 2.35 -0.57
C VAL A 67 -2.81 2.75 -0.18
N ASN A 68 -3.82 2.32 -0.94
CA ASN A 68 -5.22 2.61 -0.61
C ASN A 68 -5.62 2.02 0.75
N SER A 69 -5.27 0.75 0.99
CA SER A 69 -5.57 0.05 2.24
C SER A 69 -4.92 0.75 3.44
N LEU A 70 -3.66 1.19 3.32
CA LEU A 70 -2.96 1.94 4.36
C LEU A 70 -3.65 3.29 4.65
N GLN A 71 -4.11 3.99 3.62
CA GLN A 71 -4.88 5.23 3.80
C GLN A 71 -6.20 4.98 4.53
N GLN A 72 -6.90 3.90 4.22
CA GLN A 72 -8.13 3.52 4.92
C GLN A 72 -7.87 3.17 6.39
N ILE A 73 -6.78 2.43 6.67
CA ILE A 73 -6.38 2.10 8.04
C ILE A 73 -6.10 3.38 8.83
N LYS A 74 -5.34 4.31 8.24
CA LYS A 74 -5.07 5.63 8.84
C LYS A 74 -6.37 6.36 9.20
N ALA A 75 -7.30 6.45 8.25
CA ALA A 75 -8.58 7.12 8.46
C ALA A 75 -9.41 6.45 9.57
N LYS A 76 -9.51 5.11 9.56
CA LYS A 76 -10.22 4.35 10.61
C LYS A 76 -9.62 4.59 11.98
N TRP A 77 -8.29 4.55 12.10
CA TRP A 77 -7.61 4.80 13.37
C TRP A 77 -7.76 6.23 13.87
N MET A 78 -7.68 7.23 12.99
CA MET A 78 -7.95 8.63 13.37
C MET A 78 -9.37 8.82 13.88
N ASN A 79 -10.36 8.18 13.25
CA ASN A 79 -11.75 8.21 13.71
C ASN A 79 -11.91 7.51 15.07
N THR A 80 -11.28 6.35 15.26
CA THR A 80 -11.29 5.64 16.54
C THR A 80 -10.66 6.47 17.66
N ASP A 81 -9.51 7.09 17.41
CA ASP A 81 -8.81 7.92 18.41
C ASP A 81 -9.62 9.18 18.75
N SER A 82 -10.23 9.82 17.74
CA SER A 82 -11.19 10.92 17.95
C SER A 82 -12.38 10.48 18.81
N ASN A 83 -12.99 9.32 18.51
CA ASN A 83 -14.11 8.79 19.27
C ASN A 83 -13.73 8.53 20.73
N LEU A 84 -12.55 7.94 20.97
CA LEU A 84 -11.98 7.71 22.31
C LEU A 84 -11.73 9.02 23.06
N ALA A 85 -11.21 10.04 22.38
CA ALA A 85 -10.96 11.35 22.99
C ALA A 85 -12.25 12.11 23.34
N THR A 86 -13.34 11.88 22.61
CA THR A 86 -14.65 12.51 22.86
C THR A 86 -15.49 11.84 23.93
N LYS A 87 -15.23 10.56 24.25
CA LYS A 87 -15.94 9.82 25.30
C LYS A 87 -15.19 9.92 26.62
N THR A 88 -15.89 10.21 27.71
CA THR A 88 -15.31 10.08 29.05
C THR A 88 -15.09 8.60 29.37
N PHE A 89 -14.08 8.25 30.19
CA PHE A 89 -13.81 6.87 30.61
C PHE A 89 -15.08 6.11 31.09
N ALA A 90 -16.04 6.82 31.69
CA ALA A 90 -17.32 6.26 32.12
C ALA A 90 -18.20 5.76 30.96
N GLU A 91 -18.24 6.46 29.83
CA GLU A 91 -19.06 6.10 28.65
C GLU A 91 -18.46 4.93 27.87
N ILE A 92 -17.12 4.83 27.86
CA ILE A 92 -16.39 3.70 27.25
C ILE A 92 -16.71 2.39 28.00
N PHE A 93 -16.75 2.44 29.34
CA PHE A 93 -17.06 1.28 30.19
C PHE A 93 -18.52 0.82 30.07
N THR A 94 -19.48 1.73 29.87
CA THR A 94 -20.88 1.37 29.67
C THR A 94 -21.14 0.70 28.32
N ASP A 95 -20.52 1.17 27.23
CA ASP A 95 -20.66 0.55 25.91
C ASP A 95 -20.07 -0.87 25.87
N THR A 96 -18.93 -1.08 26.54
CA THR A 96 -18.29 -2.41 26.61
C THR A 96 -19.12 -3.42 27.42
N LYS A 97 -19.96 -2.94 28.35
CA LYS A 97 -20.88 -3.81 29.13
C LYS A 97 -22.23 -4.04 28.44
N MET A 98 -22.69 -3.16 27.56
CA MET A 98 -23.96 -3.33 26.83
C MET A 98 -23.82 -4.09 25.50
N GLY A 99 -22.59 -4.32 25.00
CA GLY A 99 -22.34 -5.08 23.77
C GLY A 99 -22.41 -6.61 23.87
N ASN A 100 -22.74 -7.17 25.05
CA ASN A 100 -22.91 -8.61 25.27
C ASN A 100 -24.35 -8.95 25.72
N SER A 101 -25.36 -8.53 24.96
CA SER A 101 -26.76 -8.94 25.15
C SER A 101 -27.45 -9.17 23.82
#